data_AF-A0A3S0ZAW9-F1
#
_entry.id   AF-A0A3S0ZAW9-F1
#
_cell.length_a   1.000
_cell.length_b   1.000
_cell.length_c   1.000
_cell.angle_alpha   90.00
_cell.angle_beta   90.00
_cell.angle_gamma   90.00
#
_symmetry.space_group_name_H-M   'P 1'
#
loop_
_entity.id
_entity.type
_entity.pdbx_description
1 polymer ?
#
loop_
_entity_poly.entity_id
_entity_poly.type
_entity_poly.pdbx_seq_one_letter_code
_entity_poly.pdbx_strand_id
1 'polypeptide(L)'
;MRALLIILLAICILAEISGARDRDRRKRRRPMCITEPRLRDKWHIAGENRRVFIRIRPHQVVYRHGATMIKYRCLENRRNIFLLRKRKYEKDKDGVLCLGFSYVADHPRGEYSVIRLIGKGEGSNLLSPVLVPRKSQVSINTTCDLEDRHFRLPDQRHYITQAIIRRSAPGCKFPKSIQGRWNFTYQHAKSLEIWQRNSTLHLMDGSSVRFLCDKRDGPVFVFRSRRYVSEQQDAIMCVEFTPMENDPFYSFEMSRHNSGSYLDGQLKAVPKSESVYVHVHCDWIGSPARPEYLYP
;
A
#
# COMPACT_ATOMS: atom_id res chain seq x y z
N MET A 1 -38.31 8.70 -58.34
CA MET A 1 -38.59 8.12 -57.01
C MET A 1 -37.47 7.23 -56.45
N ARG A 2 -36.82 6.34 -57.24
CA ARG A 2 -35.77 5.44 -56.71
C ARG A 2 -34.52 6.13 -56.15
N ALA A 3 -34.10 7.26 -56.73
CA ALA A 3 -32.92 8.00 -56.28
C ALA A 3 -33.07 8.62 -54.87
N LEU A 4 -34.28 9.07 -54.51
CA LEU A 4 -34.54 9.72 -53.21
C LEU A 4 -34.47 8.71 -52.05
N LEU A 5 -34.91 7.47 -52.29
CA LEU A 5 -34.88 6.40 -51.31
C LEU A 5 -33.43 5.99 -50.96
N ILE A 6 -32.55 5.96 -51.96
CA ILE A 6 -31.14 5.61 -51.78
C ILE A 6 -30.41 6.67 -50.95
N ILE A 7 -30.71 7.95 -51.17
CA ILE A 7 -30.10 9.05 -50.41
C ILE A 7 -30.55 9.01 -48.94
N LEU A 8 -31.84 8.75 -48.67
CA LEU A 8 -32.35 8.63 -47.30
C LEU A 8 -31.74 7.44 -46.56
N LEU A 9 -31.57 6.29 -47.22
CA LEU A 9 -30.89 5.12 -46.66
C LEU A 9 -29.42 5.42 -46.34
N ALA A 10 -28.70 6.10 -47.23
CA ALA A 10 -27.30 6.47 -47.00
C ALA A 10 -27.14 7.41 -45.78
N ILE A 11 -28.05 8.37 -45.61
CA ILE A 11 -28.04 9.31 -44.47
C ILE A 11 -28.32 8.56 -43.15
N CYS A 12 -29.29 7.65 -43.12
CA CYS A 12 -29.58 6.85 -41.93
C CYS A 12 -28.41 5.94 -41.53
N ILE A 13 -27.76 5.29 -42.49
CA ILE A 13 -26.60 4.42 -42.22
C ILE A 13 -25.42 5.25 -41.69
N LEU A 14 -25.16 6.43 -42.27
CA LEU A 14 -24.13 7.34 -41.77
C LEU A 14 -24.42 7.87 -40.37
N ALA A 15 -25.68 8.11 -40.02
CA ALA A 15 -26.11 8.53 -38.68
C ALA A 15 -25.93 7.42 -37.62
N GLU A 16 -26.18 6.16 -37.98
CA GLU A 16 -25.93 5.02 -37.07
C GLU A 16 -24.45 4.73 -36.87
N ILE A 17 -23.63 4.81 -37.93
CA ILE A 17 -22.18 4.59 -37.83
C ILE A 17 -21.50 5.67 -36.99
N SER A 18 -21.97 6.93 -37.12
CA SER A 18 -21.45 8.05 -36.33
C SER A 18 -21.92 7.97 -34.87
N GLY A 19 -23.18 7.58 -34.61
CA GLY A 19 -23.68 7.30 -33.26
C GLY A 19 -23.01 6.12 -32.55
N ALA A 20 -22.65 5.06 -33.29
CA ALA A 20 -21.93 3.89 -32.77
C ALA A 20 -20.47 4.22 -32.41
N ARG A 21 -19.76 4.99 -33.26
CA ARG A 21 -18.38 5.46 -32.98
C ARG A 21 -18.29 6.35 -31.75
N ASP A 22 -19.32 7.15 -31.47
CA ASP A 22 -19.35 8.04 -30.31
C ASP A 22 -19.73 7.32 -29.00
N ARG A 23 -20.51 6.24 -29.08
CA ARG A 23 -20.78 5.34 -27.95
C ARG A 23 -19.54 4.53 -27.55
N ASP A 24 -18.74 4.09 -28.51
CA ASP A 24 -17.51 3.33 -28.22
C ASP A 24 -16.37 4.21 -27.68
N ARG A 25 -16.28 5.48 -28.12
CA ARG A 25 -15.33 6.45 -27.54
C ARG A 25 -15.62 6.76 -26.06
N ARG A 26 -16.88 6.70 -25.62
CA ARG A 26 -17.27 6.94 -24.21
C ARG A 26 -16.93 5.78 -23.25
N LYS A 27 -16.53 4.61 -23.76
CA LYS A 27 -16.18 3.43 -22.95
C LYS A 27 -14.68 3.14 -22.84
N ARG A 28 -13.79 4.02 -23.32
CA ARG A 28 -12.38 4.01 -22.88
C ARG A 28 -12.34 4.48 -21.42
N ARG A 29 -12.45 3.54 -20.47
CA ARG A 29 -12.17 3.77 -19.05
C ARG A 29 -10.79 4.44 -18.96
N ARG A 30 -10.76 5.72 -18.61
CA ARG A 30 -9.49 6.42 -18.31
C ARG A 30 -8.70 5.56 -17.32
N PRO A 31 -7.37 5.42 -17.48
CA PRO A 31 -6.55 4.74 -16.49
C PRO A 31 -6.82 5.41 -15.14
N MET A 32 -7.39 4.65 -14.22
CA MET A 32 -7.72 5.16 -12.90
C MET A 32 -6.40 5.28 -12.15
N CYS A 33 -6.05 6.47 -11.65
CA CYS A 33 -4.84 6.61 -10.83
C CYS A 33 -4.84 5.54 -9.72
N ILE A 34 -3.71 4.82 -9.60
CA ILE A 34 -3.47 3.84 -8.56
C ILE A 34 -2.36 4.34 -7.64
N THR A 35 -2.58 4.35 -6.34
CA THR A 35 -1.56 4.65 -5.34
C THR A 35 -0.56 3.51 -5.21
N GLU A 36 0.68 3.85 -4.89
CA GLU A 36 1.76 2.87 -4.72
C GLU A 36 1.40 1.82 -3.65
N PRO A 37 1.47 0.50 -3.96
CA PRO A 37 1.11 -0.58 -3.03
C PRO A 37 1.73 -0.42 -1.64
N ARG A 38 3.03 -0.10 -1.58
CA ARG A 38 3.78 0.10 -0.32
C ARG A 38 3.24 1.21 0.59
N LEU A 39 2.52 2.19 0.02
CA LEU A 39 1.91 3.26 0.80
C LEU A 39 0.49 2.90 1.25
N ARG A 40 -0.11 1.80 0.78
CA ARG A 40 -1.52 1.47 1.04
C ARG A 40 -1.70 0.93 2.45
N ASP A 41 -2.05 1.79 3.38
CA ASP A 41 -2.53 1.39 4.70
C ASP A 41 -3.09 2.59 5.45
N LYS A 42 -3.45 2.39 6.71
CA LYS A 42 -3.59 3.44 7.70
C LYS A 42 -2.20 3.85 8.22
N TRP A 43 -1.99 5.14 8.35
CA TRP A 43 -0.76 5.79 8.78
C TRP A 43 -1.09 6.81 9.87
N HIS A 44 -0.34 6.81 10.96
CA HIS A 44 -0.38 7.84 11.98
C HIS A 44 0.69 8.89 11.73
N ILE A 45 0.36 10.15 11.99
CA ILE A 45 1.34 11.23 12.03
C ILE A 45 2.13 11.11 13.35
N ALA A 46 3.45 11.13 13.28
CA ALA A 46 4.32 11.08 14.45
C ALA A 46 4.12 12.34 15.30
N GLY A 47 4.01 12.18 16.62
CA GLY A 47 3.71 13.28 17.56
C GLY A 47 2.23 13.61 17.71
N GLU A 48 1.37 13.12 16.82
CA GLU A 48 -0.08 13.38 16.85
C GLU A 48 -0.87 12.29 17.60
N ASN A 49 -2.11 12.63 17.98
CA ASN A 49 -3.05 11.68 18.57
C ASN A 49 -3.36 10.53 17.59
N ARG A 50 -3.49 9.28 18.08
CA ARG A 50 -3.89 8.10 17.26
C ARG A 50 -5.24 8.26 16.53
N ARG A 51 -6.10 9.19 16.96
CA ARG A 51 -7.34 9.55 16.26
C ARG A 51 -7.09 10.32 14.95
N VAL A 52 -5.89 10.87 14.77
CA VAL A 52 -5.42 11.49 13.54
C VAL A 52 -4.69 10.44 12.69
N PHE A 53 -5.17 10.23 11.45
CA PHE A 53 -4.55 9.27 10.55
C PHE A 53 -4.82 9.57 9.08
N ILE A 54 -3.94 9.06 8.23
CA ILE A 54 -4.05 9.03 6.78
C ILE A 54 -4.26 7.56 6.38
N ARG A 55 -5.36 7.24 5.69
CA ARG A 55 -5.57 5.90 5.12
C ARG A 55 -5.49 5.96 3.61
N ILE A 56 -4.46 5.34 3.06
CA ILE A 56 -4.19 5.25 1.62
C ILE A 56 -4.77 3.93 1.10
N ARG A 57 -5.51 4.01 -0.01
CA ARG A 57 -6.15 2.89 -0.71
C ARG A 57 -5.83 3.02 -2.20
N PRO A 58 -6.08 1.98 -3.03
CA PRO A 58 -5.68 1.99 -4.44
C PRO A 58 -6.08 3.26 -5.21
N HIS A 59 -7.29 3.80 -5.02
CA HIS A 59 -7.76 4.97 -5.79
C HIS A 59 -8.13 6.17 -4.92
N GLN A 60 -7.82 6.15 -3.63
CA GLN A 60 -8.27 7.18 -2.69
C GLN A 60 -7.34 7.32 -1.49
N VAL A 61 -7.27 8.54 -0.95
CA VAL A 61 -6.59 8.86 0.30
C VAL A 61 -7.62 9.46 1.24
N VAL A 62 -7.73 8.90 2.44
CA VAL A 62 -8.69 9.30 3.46
C VAL A 62 -7.93 9.94 4.61
N TYR A 63 -8.22 11.19 4.90
CA TYR A 63 -7.73 11.85 6.10
C TYR A 63 -8.80 11.82 7.19
N ARG A 64 -8.42 11.50 8.43
CA ARG A 64 -9.28 11.66 9.60
C ARG A 64 -8.56 12.51 10.64
N HIS A 65 -9.25 13.52 11.15
CA HIS A 65 -8.84 14.36 12.27
C HIS A 65 -10.01 14.46 13.26
N GLY A 66 -9.97 13.63 14.30
CA GLY A 66 -11.08 13.52 15.25
C GLY A 66 -12.37 13.00 14.60
N ALA A 67 -13.42 13.83 14.62
CA ALA A 67 -14.71 13.55 13.97
C ALA A 67 -14.69 13.83 12.46
N THR A 68 -13.81 14.73 12.00
CA THR A 68 -13.75 15.16 10.60
C THR A 68 -13.08 14.09 9.75
N MET A 69 -13.73 13.71 8.65
CA MET A 69 -13.20 12.78 7.65
C MET A 69 -13.25 13.40 6.26
N ILE A 70 -12.11 13.41 5.58
CA ILE A 70 -12.00 13.91 4.21
C ILE A 70 -11.52 12.77 3.32
N LYS A 71 -12.27 12.49 2.25
CA LYS A 71 -11.92 11.47 1.26
C LYS A 71 -11.51 12.17 -0.03
N TYR A 72 -10.27 11.96 -0.45
CA TYR A 72 -9.76 12.41 -1.72
C TYR A 72 -9.65 11.24 -2.68
N ARG A 73 -10.06 11.44 -3.93
CA ARG A 73 -9.82 10.50 -5.02
C ARG A 73 -8.47 10.80 -5.64
N CYS A 74 -7.68 9.76 -5.96
CA CYS A 74 -6.49 9.96 -6.76
C CYS A 74 -6.87 10.30 -8.21
N LEU A 75 -6.32 11.39 -8.73
CA LEU A 75 -6.47 11.81 -10.11
C LEU A 75 -5.29 11.37 -10.97
N GLU A 76 -4.08 11.52 -10.44
CA GLU A 76 -2.83 11.28 -11.13
C GLU A 76 -1.78 10.84 -10.12
N ASN A 77 -0.91 9.90 -10.51
CA ASN A 77 0.30 9.58 -9.78
C ASN A 77 1.51 9.91 -10.67
N ARG A 78 2.63 10.23 -10.02
CA ARG A 78 3.95 10.24 -10.65
C ARG A 78 4.95 9.76 -9.60
N ARG A 79 5.33 8.48 -9.67
CA ARG A 79 6.14 7.81 -8.65
C ARG A 79 5.50 7.96 -7.26
N ASN A 80 6.15 8.70 -6.38
CA ASN A 80 5.75 8.96 -5.00
C ASN A 80 4.93 10.24 -4.80
N ILE A 81 4.54 10.93 -5.88
CA ILE A 81 3.70 12.13 -5.85
C ILE A 81 2.30 11.79 -6.31
N PHE A 82 1.29 12.23 -5.54
CA PHE A 82 -0.12 11.97 -5.83
C PHE A 82 -0.90 13.28 -5.89
N LEU A 83 -1.61 13.48 -7.01
CA LEU A 83 -2.63 14.51 -7.13
C LEU A 83 -3.98 13.96 -6.69
N LEU A 84 -4.55 14.60 -5.69
CA LEU A 84 -5.73 14.17 -4.96
C LEU A 84 -6.83 15.21 -5.11
N ARG A 85 -8.08 14.78 -5.32
CA ARG A 85 -9.23 15.69 -5.45
C ARG A 85 -10.43 15.21 -4.65
N LYS A 86 -11.04 16.14 -3.91
CA LYS A 86 -12.36 16.00 -3.30
C LYS A 86 -13.34 16.88 -4.08
N ARG A 87 -14.31 16.24 -4.74
CA ARG A 87 -15.39 16.94 -5.41
C ARG A 87 -16.34 17.57 -4.40
N LYS A 88 -16.92 18.72 -4.77
CA LYS A 88 -17.88 19.46 -3.92
C LYS A 88 -17.31 19.69 -2.53
N TYR A 89 -16.08 20.21 -2.46
CA TYR A 89 -15.49 20.60 -1.19
C TYR A 89 -16.27 21.79 -0.62
N GLU A 90 -16.61 22.73 -1.50
CA GLU A 90 -17.46 23.89 -1.24
C GLU A 90 -18.48 24.09 -2.37
N LYS A 91 -19.32 25.12 -2.24
CA LYS A 91 -20.20 25.59 -3.31
C LYS A 91 -19.35 25.91 -4.55
N ASP A 92 -19.60 25.17 -5.63
CA ASP A 92 -18.95 25.29 -6.94
C ASP A 92 -17.42 25.13 -7.02
N LYS A 93 -16.79 24.78 -5.89
CA LYS A 93 -15.35 24.53 -5.80
C LYS A 93 -15.06 23.08 -5.41
N ASP A 94 -13.98 22.57 -5.98
CA ASP A 94 -13.38 21.29 -5.60
C ASP A 94 -12.10 21.54 -4.82
N GLY A 95 -11.79 20.64 -3.89
CA GLY A 95 -10.55 20.69 -3.12
C GLY A 95 -9.50 19.82 -3.79
N VAL A 96 -8.34 20.38 -4.09
CA VAL A 96 -7.19 19.70 -4.70
C VAL A 96 -6.01 19.71 -3.74
N LEU A 97 -5.29 18.60 -3.68
CA LEU A 97 -4.15 18.41 -2.81
C LEU A 97 -3.07 17.65 -3.57
N CYS A 98 -1.82 18.07 -3.44
CA CYS A 98 -0.68 17.33 -3.96
C CYS A 98 0.20 16.86 -2.80
N LEU A 99 0.46 15.55 -2.72
CA LEU A 99 1.27 14.95 -1.67
C LEU A 99 2.44 14.18 -2.26
N GLY A 100 3.65 14.47 -1.77
CA GLY A 100 4.84 13.67 -2.00
C GLY A 100 5.16 12.78 -0.80
N PHE A 101 5.63 11.56 -1.05
CA PHE A 101 6.03 10.62 -0.02
C PHE A 101 7.50 10.24 -0.19
N SER A 102 8.36 10.63 0.75
CA SER A 102 9.75 10.17 0.76
C SER A 102 9.94 9.12 1.84
N TYR A 103 10.65 8.04 1.52
CA TYR A 103 11.09 7.09 2.53
C TYR A 103 12.11 7.77 3.45
N VAL A 104 12.06 7.49 4.75
CA VAL A 104 13.02 8.02 5.72
C VAL A 104 13.69 6.83 6.40
N ALA A 105 14.90 6.52 5.96
CA ALA A 105 15.76 5.57 6.65
C ALA A 105 16.07 6.09 8.07
N ASP A 106 16.18 5.18 9.03
CA ASP A 106 16.69 5.44 10.39
C ASP A 106 15.87 6.42 11.27
N HIS A 107 14.65 6.79 10.89
CA HIS A 107 13.81 7.60 11.78
C HIS A 107 13.19 6.73 12.89
N PRO A 108 13.44 7.02 14.19
CA PRO A 108 13.11 6.12 15.30
C PRO A 108 11.61 5.86 15.50
N ARG A 109 10.76 6.69 14.87
CA ARG A 109 9.30 6.66 15.03
C ARG A 109 8.53 6.80 13.70
N GLY A 110 9.20 6.66 12.56
CA GLY A 110 8.65 6.98 11.24
C GLY A 110 9.10 6.01 10.16
N GLU A 111 8.33 5.94 9.07
CA GLU A 111 8.66 5.14 7.88
C GLU A 111 8.76 6.02 6.63
N TYR A 112 7.85 7.00 6.52
CA TYR A 112 7.84 7.95 5.41
C TYR A 112 7.70 9.37 5.95
N SER A 113 8.27 10.33 5.26
CA SER A 113 7.87 11.72 5.34
C SER A 113 6.83 11.98 4.25
N VAL A 114 5.72 12.59 4.62
CA VAL A 114 4.73 13.11 3.68
C VAL A 114 4.88 14.62 3.62
N ILE A 115 4.92 15.15 2.40
CA ILE A 115 5.12 16.57 2.12
C ILE A 115 3.96 17.04 1.26
N ARG A 116 3.41 18.20 1.59
CA ARG A 116 2.44 18.90 0.76
C ARG A 116 3.18 19.66 -0.33
N LEU A 117 2.89 19.32 -1.59
CA LEU A 117 3.53 19.89 -2.79
C LEU A 117 2.58 20.80 -3.55
N ILE A 118 1.77 21.59 -2.83
CA ILE A 118 0.85 22.57 -3.41
C ILE A 118 0.72 23.71 -2.42
N GLY A 119 0.63 24.93 -2.94
CA GLY A 119 0.55 26.18 -2.17
C GLY A 119 -0.46 26.19 -1.02
N LYS A 120 -0.41 27.26 -0.22
CA LYS A 120 -1.19 27.40 1.01
C LYS A 120 -2.69 27.17 0.75
N GLY A 121 -3.27 26.24 1.50
CA GLY A 121 -4.71 25.98 1.51
C GLY A 121 -5.35 26.50 2.79
N GLU A 122 -6.66 26.37 2.90
CA GLU A 122 -7.39 26.83 4.08
C GLU A 122 -6.92 26.12 5.36
N GLY A 123 -6.51 26.91 6.35
CA GLY A 123 -6.04 26.41 7.65
C GLY A 123 -4.69 25.67 7.61
N SER A 124 -3.97 25.70 6.49
CA SER A 124 -2.54 25.34 6.32
C SER A 124 -1.99 24.16 7.14
N ASN A 125 -2.82 23.11 7.23
CA ASN A 125 -2.42 21.79 7.66
C ASN A 125 -1.98 20.95 6.45
N LEU A 126 -1.20 19.90 6.70
CA LEU A 126 -0.64 18.98 5.69
C LEU A 126 -1.66 18.54 4.64
N LEU A 127 -2.91 18.30 5.06
CA LEU A 127 -3.96 17.71 4.24
C LEU A 127 -5.09 18.68 3.89
N SER A 128 -4.94 19.97 4.22
CA SER A 128 -5.89 21.00 3.79
C SER A 128 -5.80 21.18 2.26
N PRO A 129 -6.90 21.14 1.50
CA PRO A 129 -6.82 21.33 0.06
C PRO A 129 -6.67 22.80 -0.35
N VAL A 130 -6.26 23.04 -1.59
CA VAL A 130 -6.46 24.28 -2.33
C VAL A 130 -7.77 24.18 -3.10
N LEU A 131 -8.56 25.25 -3.11
CA LEU A 131 -9.85 25.27 -3.77
C LEU A 131 -9.70 25.71 -5.23
N VAL A 132 -10.26 24.92 -6.15
CA VAL A 132 -10.28 25.23 -7.58
C VAL A 132 -11.71 25.16 -8.13
N PRO A 133 -12.02 25.90 -9.21
CA PRO A 133 -13.29 25.75 -9.90
C PRO A 133 -13.55 24.29 -10.35
N ARG A 134 -14.81 23.83 -10.27
CA ARG A 134 -15.18 22.44 -10.62
C ARG A 134 -14.77 21.99 -12.03
N LYS A 135 -14.73 22.90 -13.00
CA LYS A 135 -14.39 22.56 -14.38
C LYS A 135 -12.88 22.64 -14.66
N SER A 136 -12.07 23.05 -13.68
CA SER A 136 -10.63 23.16 -13.86
C SER A 136 -10.00 21.81 -14.15
N GLN A 137 -9.22 21.79 -15.24
CA GLN A 137 -8.29 20.70 -15.53
C GLN A 137 -7.07 20.89 -14.62
N VAL A 138 -6.74 19.84 -13.88
CA VAL A 138 -5.61 19.81 -12.95
C VAL A 138 -4.76 18.61 -13.29
N SER A 139 -3.44 18.79 -13.26
CA SER A 139 -2.45 17.73 -13.40
C SER A 139 -1.29 18.00 -12.46
N ILE A 140 -0.44 17.00 -12.23
CA ILE A 140 0.73 17.13 -11.37
C ILE A 140 1.61 18.30 -11.86
N ASN A 141 1.84 18.40 -13.17
CA ASN A 141 2.72 19.42 -13.73
C ASN A 141 2.15 20.85 -13.62
N THR A 142 0.83 21.03 -13.58
CA THR A 142 0.22 22.37 -13.52
C THR A 142 -0.17 22.80 -12.11
N THR A 143 -0.30 21.84 -11.19
CA THR A 143 -0.92 22.07 -9.88
C THR A 143 0.02 21.77 -8.72
N CYS A 144 1.07 20.97 -8.92
CA CYS A 144 2.04 20.68 -7.88
C CYS A 144 3.26 21.60 -8.01
N ASP A 145 3.74 22.11 -6.87
CA ASP A 145 4.95 22.92 -6.78
C ASP A 145 6.17 21.98 -6.78
N LEU A 146 6.66 21.64 -7.98
CA LEU A 146 7.76 20.69 -8.18
C LEU A 146 9.14 21.36 -8.25
N GLU A 147 9.21 22.69 -8.32
CA GLU A 147 10.49 23.42 -8.42
C GLU A 147 11.17 23.60 -7.05
N ASP A 148 12.45 23.21 -7.03
CA ASP A 148 13.39 22.97 -5.92
C ASP A 148 13.72 24.16 -4.98
N ARG A 149 12.87 25.18 -4.86
CA ARG A 149 13.23 26.41 -4.11
C ARG A 149 12.65 26.43 -2.70
N HIS A 150 13.49 25.89 -1.81
CA HIS A 150 13.51 26.05 -0.35
C HIS A 150 12.77 24.97 0.45
N PHE A 151 13.41 23.80 0.53
CA PHE A 151 13.30 22.85 1.65
C PHE A 151 13.84 23.45 2.96
N ARG A 152 13.44 24.67 3.30
CA ARG A 152 13.67 25.23 4.63
C ARG A 152 12.46 24.85 5.47
N LEU A 153 12.71 24.05 6.51
CA LEU A 153 11.79 23.92 7.65
C LEU A 153 11.35 25.35 8.01
N PRO A 154 10.04 25.70 7.93
CA PRO A 154 9.63 27.01 8.36
C PRO A 154 9.92 27.12 9.86
N ASP A 155 10.71 28.11 10.25
CA ASP A 155 10.98 28.50 11.64
C ASP A 155 9.73 29.01 12.38
N GLN A 156 8.52 28.72 11.87
CA GLN A 156 7.27 29.24 12.38
C GLN A 156 6.29 28.10 12.67
N ARG A 157 6.00 27.94 13.96
CA ARG A 157 5.23 26.88 14.64
C ARG A 157 3.75 26.72 14.22
N HIS A 158 3.32 27.21 13.06
CA HIS A 158 1.88 27.25 12.73
C HIS A 158 1.45 26.50 11.46
N TYR A 159 2.38 25.99 10.63
CA TYR A 159 2.00 25.32 9.37
C TYR A 159 2.77 24.00 9.17
N ILE A 160 2.12 22.87 9.46
CA ILE A 160 2.71 21.55 9.20
C ILE A 160 2.51 21.22 7.71
N THR A 161 3.44 21.64 6.85
CA THR A 161 3.48 21.27 5.42
C THR A 161 4.19 19.93 5.17
N GLN A 162 4.88 19.42 6.18
CA GLN A 162 5.57 18.13 6.16
C GLN A 162 5.30 17.40 7.47
N ALA A 163 5.10 16.09 7.41
CA ALA A 163 4.98 15.28 8.61
C ALA A 163 5.68 13.93 8.43
N ILE A 164 6.23 13.41 9.53
CA ILE A 164 6.67 12.02 9.58
C ILE A 164 5.45 11.15 9.85
N ILE A 165 5.26 10.12 9.04
CA ILE A 165 4.20 9.14 9.21
C ILE A 165 4.78 7.76 9.50
N ARG A 166 4.04 7.02 10.32
CA ARG A 166 4.31 5.62 10.64
C ARG A 166 3.07 4.81 10.37
N ARG A 167 3.20 3.57 9.94
CA ARG A 167 2.03 2.73 9.72
C ARG A 167 1.27 2.61 11.03
N SER A 168 -0.05 2.68 10.96
CA SER A 168 -0.93 2.26 12.04
C SER A 168 -0.66 0.79 12.20
N ALA A 169 0.23 0.42 13.11
CA ALA A 169 0.44 -0.97 13.44
C ALA A 169 -0.91 -1.52 13.96
N PRO A 170 -1.60 -2.43 13.26
CA PRO A 170 -2.11 -3.54 14.03
C PRO A 170 -0.87 -4.16 14.68
N GLY A 171 -0.91 -4.55 15.96
CA GLY A 171 0.12 -5.48 16.42
C GLY A 171 0.20 -6.61 15.38
N CYS A 172 1.40 -7.01 14.97
CA CYS A 172 1.54 -8.10 14.01
C CYS A 172 0.78 -9.30 14.58
N LYS A 173 -0.34 -9.63 13.93
CA LYS A 173 -1.26 -10.67 14.36
C LYS A 173 -1.73 -11.46 13.17
N PHE A 174 -1.68 -12.77 13.31
CA PHE A 174 -2.21 -13.69 12.33
C PHE A 174 -3.74 -13.65 12.37
N PRO A 175 -4.41 -13.67 11.20
CA PRO A 175 -5.86 -13.82 11.15
C PRO A 175 -6.27 -15.17 11.77
N LYS A 176 -7.47 -15.25 12.37
CA LYS A 176 -7.95 -16.49 12.99
C LYS A 176 -7.99 -17.66 12.01
N SER A 177 -8.20 -17.39 10.72
CA SER A 177 -8.31 -18.41 9.66
C SER A 177 -7.03 -19.23 9.48
N ILE A 178 -5.85 -18.69 9.80
CA ILE A 178 -4.58 -19.41 9.66
C ILE A 178 -3.99 -19.86 11.01
N GLN A 179 -4.66 -19.52 12.11
CA GLN A 179 -4.18 -19.96 13.42
C GLN A 179 -4.45 -21.45 13.60
N GLY A 180 -3.46 -22.19 14.06
CA GLY A 180 -3.51 -23.64 14.17
C GLY A 180 -2.15 -24.27 13.97
N ARG A 181 -2.11 -25.60 14.05
CA ARG A 181 -0.96 -26.40 13.68
C ARG A 181 -1.22 -26.97 12.29
N TRP A 182 -0.27 -26.76 11.39
CA TRP A 182 -0.35 -27.20 10.01
C TRP A 182 0.79 -28.13 9.71
N ASN A 183 0.52 -29.23 9.02
CA ASN A 183 1.56 -29.96 8.31
C ASN A 183 2.07 -29.09 7.16
N PHE A 184 3.35 -29.26 6.82
CA PHE A 184 4.05 -28.34 5.95
C PHE A 184 4.85 -29.11 4.91
N THR A 185 4.69 -28.77 3.62
CA THR A 185 5.43 -29.47 2.54
C THR A 185 6.89 -29.04 2.41
N TYR A 186 7.36 -28.17 3.29
CA TYR A 186 8.74 -27.69 3.29
C TYR A 186 9.71 -28.78 3.75
N GLN A 187 10.75 -29.04 2.96
CA GLN A 187 11.63 -30.21 3.15
C GLN A 187 12.36 -30.25 4.50
N HIS A 188 12.61 -29.10 5.13
CA HIS A 188 13.33 -29.04 6.40
C HIS A 188 12.40 -28.94 7.61
N ALA A 189 11.07 -28.87 7.43
CA ALA A 189 10.13 -28.77 8.54
C ALA A 189 8.94 -29.71 8.40
N LYS A 190 8.62 -30.38 9.50
CA LYS A 190 7.45 -31.26 9.60
C LYS A 190 6.14 -30.48 9.67
N SER A 191 6.13 -29.40 10.46
CA SER A 191 4.90 -28.65 10.72
C SER A 191 5.19 -27.19 11.06
N LEU A 192 4.24 -26.34 10.75
CA LEU A 192 4.22 -24.93 11.10
C LEU A 192 3.04 -24.66 12.03
N GLU A 193 3.32 -24.20 13.24
CA GLU A 193 2.32 -23.84 14.23
C GLU A 193 2.19 -22.33 14.29
N ILE A 194 0.98 -21.79 14.15
CA ILE A 194 0.72 -20.35 14.08
C ILE A 194 -0.31 -19.99 15.14
N TRP A 195 0.06 -19.08 16.04
CA TRP A 195 -0.89 -18.48 17.00
C TRP A 195 -1.08 -17.00 16.71
N GLN A 196 -1.72 -16.29 17.64
CA GLN A 196 -2.07 -14.88 17.41
C GLN A 196 -0.86 -13.99 17.12
N ARG A 197 0.31 -14.21 17.73
CA ARG A 197 1.49 -13.33 17.60
C ARG A 197 2.82 -14.05 17.41
N ASN A 198 2.84 -15.37 17.42
CA ASN A 198 4.04 -16.16 17.23
C ASN A 198 3.75 -17.30 16.27
N SER A 199 4.81 -17.81 15.66
CA SER A 199 4.80 -19.03 14.89
C SER A 199 5.98 -19.90 15.33
N THR A 200 5.81 -21.21 15.26
CA THR A 200 6.85 -22.18 15.58
C THR A 200 7.01 -23.10 14.38
N LEU A 201 8.21 -23.12 13.81
CA LEU A 201 8.59 -24.07 12.77
C LEU A 201 9.20 -25.29 13.46
N HIS A 202 8.54 -26.45 13.32
CA HIS A 202 9.01 -27.72 13.88
C HIS A 202 9.84 -28.43 12.81
N LEU A 203 11.15 -28.52 13.01
CA LEU A 203 12.10 -29.05 12.03
C LEU A 203 12.05 -30.59 11.97
N MET A 204 12.57 -31.16 10.88
CA MET A 204 12.62 -32.61 10.67
C MET A 204 13.52 -33.34 11.67
N ASP A 205 14.51 -32.65 12.24
CA ASP A 205 15.42 -33.17 13.28
C ASP A 205 14.82 -33.16 14.70
N GLY A 206 13.56 -32.74 14.83
CA GLY A 206 12.86 -32.64 16.12
C GLY A 206 13.09 -31.33 16.87
N SER A 207 13.96 -30.45 16.39
CA SER A 207 14.15 -29.12 16.96
C SER A 207 13.02 -28.16 16.56
N SER A 208 12.92 -27.00 17.23
CA SER A 208 11.89 -26.01 16.94
C SER A 208 12.47 -24.61 16.87
N VAL A 209 12.09 -23.87 15.84
CA VAL A 209 12.43 -22.45 15.70
C VAL A 209 11.20 -21.61 16.00
N ARG A 210 11.27 -20.82 17.07
CA ARG A 210 10.20 -19.90 17.45
C ARG A 210 10.43 -18.55 16.82
N PHE A 211 9.36 -18.01 16.23
CA PHE A 211 9.32 -16.69 15.65
C PHE A 211 8.23 -15.85 16.29
N LEU A 212 8.51 -14.57 16.46
CA LEU A 212 7.52 -13.55 16.80
C LEU A 212 7.07 -12.87 15.51
N CYS A 213 5.76 -12.66 15.39
CA CYS A 213 5.19 -11.78 14.37
C CYS A 213 5.68 -10.37 14.67
N ASP A 214 6.58 -9.86 13.83
CA ASP A 214 7.23 -8.57 14.04
C ASP A 214 6.49 -7.47 13.26
N LYS A 215 6.24 -7.71 11.97
CA LYS A 215 5.49 -6.80 11.08
C LYS A 215 4.56 -7.53 10.15
N ARG A 216 3.53 -6.82 9.68
CA ARG A 216 2.58 -7.29 8.67
C ARG A 216 2.27 -6.15 7.70
N ASP A 217 2.24 -6.46 6.41
CA ASP A 217 1.75 -5.57 5.36
C ASP A 217 0.79 -6.36 4.46
N GLY A 218 -0.52 -6.11 4.58
CA GLY A 218 -1.54 -6.87 3.86
C GLY A 218 -1.52 -8.38 4.20
N PRO A 219 -1.33 -9.27 3.21
CA PRO A 219 -1.18 -10.71 3.42
C PRO A 219 0.27 -11.14 3.71
N VAL A 220 1.24 -10.21 3.64
CA VAL A 220 2.65 -10.48 3.90
C VAL A 220 2.97 -10.27 5.37
N PHE A 221 3.64 -11.24 5.96
CA PHE A 221 4.07 -11.24 7.35
C PHE A 221 5.59 -11.32 7.42
N VAL A 222 6.15 -10.66 8.42
CA VAL A 222 7.56 -10.76 8.78
C VAL A 222 7.65 -11.33 10.17
N PHE A 223 8.24 -12.51 10.27
CA PHE A 223 8.54 -13.14 11.54
C PHE A 223 9.99 -12.95 11.89
N ARG A 224 10.28 -12.86 13.19
CA ARG A 224 11.63 -12.75 13.71
C ARG A 224 11.88 -13.82 14.75
N SER A 225 12.96 -14.58 14.58
CA SER A 225 13.54 -15.42 15.64
C SER A 225 14.75 -14.70 16.22
N ARG A 226 14.78 -14.54 17.54
CA ARG A 226 15.85 -13.81 18.22
C ARG A 226 17.05 -14.70 18.45
N ARG A 227 18.27 -14.16 18.21
CA ARG A 227 19.54 -14.88 18.42
C ARG A 227 19.59 -16.25 17.73
N TYR A 228 18.94 -16.38 16.59
CA TYR A 228 18.91 -17.64 15.83
C TYR A 228 20.25 -17.88 15.11
N VAL A 229 20.83 -16.82 14.54
CA VAL A 229 22.06 -16.91 13.76
C VAL A 229 23.29 -16.82 14.65
N SER A 230 23.33 -15.83 15.55
CA SER A 230 24.41 -15.62 16.52
C SER A 230 23.92 -14.76 17.68
N GLU A 231 24.78 -14.50 18.66
CA GLU A 231 24.44 -13.59 19.78
C GLU A 231 24.12 -12.16 19.35
N GLN A 232 24.60 -11.76 18.16
CA GLN A 232 24.49 -10.41 17.59
C GLN A 232 23.52 -10.34 16.40
N GLN A 233 22.93 -11.47 15.98
CA GLN A 233 22.07 -11.53 14.81
C GLN A 233 20.77 -12.29 15.09
N ASP A 234 19.66 -11.66 14.73
CA ASP A 234 18.35 -12.29 14.65
C ASP A 234 18.16 -12.91 13.24
N ALA A 235 17.15 -13.76 13.07
CA ALA A 235 16.72 -14.23 11.76
C ALA A 235 15.30 -13.76 11.47
N ILE A 236 15.04 -13.40 10.21
CA ILE A 236 13.70 -13.04 9.74
C ILE A 236 13.22 -13.93 8.61
N MET A 237 11.90 -14.13 8.57
CA MET A 237 11.18 -14.86 7.54
C MET A 237 10.05 -13.97 7.02
N CYS A 238 10.08 -13.62 5.73
CA CYS A 238 9.00 -12.91 5.07
C CYS A 238 8.16 -13.88 4.25
N VAL A 239 6.87 -13.95 4.55
CA VAL A 239 5.98 -14.94 3.93
C VAL A 239 4.62 -14.33 3.65
N GLU A 240 3.95 -14.87 2.67
CA GLU A 240 2.57 -14.61 2.36
C GLU A 240 1.81 -15.94 2.42
N PHE A 241 0.59 -15.91 2.95
CA PHE A 241 -0.28 -17.09 2.95
C PHE A 241 -1.52 -16.79 2.12
N THR A 242 -1.66 -17.52 1.03
CA THR A 242 -2.78 -17.42 0.10
C THR A 242 -3.73 -18.59 0.33
N PRO A 243 -4.99 -18.35 0.74
CA PRO A 243 -5.97 -19.42 0.90
C PRO A 243 -6.23 -20.17 -0.42
N MET A 244 -6.36 -21.48 -0.35
CA MET A 244 -6.65 -22.35 -1.50
C MET A 244 -8.07 -22.94 -1.40
N GLU A 245 -9.09 -22.08 -1.53
CA GLU A 245 -10.50 -22.46 -1.27
C GLU A 245 -11.04 -23.60 -2.15
N ASN A 246 -10.46 -23.80 -3.33
CA ASN A 246 -10.89 -24.81 -4.29
C ASN A 246 -9.99 -26.06 -4.30
N ASP A 247 -8.95 -26.12 -3.46
CA ASP A 247 -8.05 -27.27 -3.40
C ASP A 247 -8.52 -28.25 -2.31
N PRO A 248 -8.72 -29.54 -2.64
CA PRO A 248 -9.23 -30.51 -1.69
C PRO A 248 -8.17 -31.02 -0.69
N PHE A 249 -6.88 -30.75 -0.91
CA PHE A 249 -5.78 -31.28 -0.10
C PHE A 249 -5.04 -30.18 0.69
N TYR A 250 -4.89 -28.99 0.11
CA TYR A 250 -4.12 -27.90 0.70
C TYR A 250 -5.02 -26.76 1.16
N SER A 251 -4.76 -26.22 2.35
CA SER A 251 -5.52 -25.10 2.91
C SER A 251 -4.92 -23.74 2.54
N PHE A 252 -3.58 -23.65 2.51
CA PHE A 252 -2.87 -22.42 2.15
C PHE A 252 -1.64 -22.72 1.30
N GLU A 253 -1.40 -21.87 0.31
CA GLU A 253 -0.11 -21.72 -0.33
C GLU A 253 0.71 -20.69 0.45
N MET A 254 1.88 -21.09 0.93
CA MET A 254 2.86 -20.23 1.56
C MET A 254 3.91 -19.81 0.53
N SER A 255 3.90 -18.52 0.20
CA SER A 255 4.88 -17.89 -0.69
C SER A 255 5.97 -17.23 0.14
N ARG A 256 7.22 -17.59 -0.12
CA ARG A 256 8.39 -16.97 0.49
C ARG A 256 8.77 -15.68 -0.24
N HIS A 257 9.07 -14.63 0.53
CA HIS A 257 9.49 -13.32 0.01
C HIS A 257 10.92 -12.93 0.42
N ASN A 258 11.76 -13.89 0.81
CA ASN A 258 13.17 -13.69 1.15
C ASN A 258 14.10 -14.59 0.32
N SER A 259 15.34 -14.15 0.12
CA SER A 259 16.49 -14.94 -0.31
C SER A 259 17.55 -14.94 0.79
N GLY A 260 17.33 -15.78 1.81
CA GLY A 260 18.23 -15.94 2.95
C GLY A 260 19.39 -16.90 2.70
N SER A 261 20.21 -17.12 3.73
CA SER A 261 21.34 -18.08 3.70
C SER A 261 21.07 -19.33 4.54
N TYR A 262 19.99 -19.35 5.32
CA TYR A 262 19.67 -20.40 6.27
C TYR A 262 18.35 -21.08 5.90
N LEU A 263 18.25 -22.38 6.19
CA LEU A 263 17.09 -23.21 5.86
C LEU A 263 16.71 -23.04 4.37
N ASP A 264 17.63 -23.37 3.46
CA ASP A 264 17.44 -23.26 2.01
C ASP A 264 16.89 -21.89 1.52
N GLY A 265 17.31 -20.82 2.20
CA GLY A 265 16.92 -19.45 1.91
C GLY A 265 15.63 -18.96 2.55
N GLN A 266 14.99 -19.74 3.43
CA GLN A 266 13.80 -19.35 4.18
C GLN A 266 14.08 -18.20 5.15
N LEU A 267 15.29 -18.19 5.73
CA LEU A 267 15.68 -17.28 6.81
C LEU A 267 16.83 -16.36 6.40
N LYS A 268 16.59 -15.05 6.56
CA LYS A 268 17.57 -13.98 6.31
C LYS A 268 18.09 -13.47 7.65
N ALA A 269 19.41 -13.34 7.78
CA ALA A 269 20.03 -12.77 8.98
C ALA A 269 19.82 -11.25 9.02
N VAL A 270 19.53 -10.71 10.20
CA VAL A 270 19.48 -9.27 10.45
C VAL A 270 20.20 -8.94 11.75
N PRO A 271 20.85 -7.76 11.85
CA PRO A 271 21.34 -7.24 13.11
C PRO A 271 20.32 -7.34 14.24
N LYS A 272 20.79 -7.76 15.41
CA LYS A 272 19.94 -7.93 16.59
C LYS A 272 19.21 -6.64 16.94
N SER A 273 17.92 -6.77 17.21
CA SER A 273 17.05 -5.64 17.59
C SER A 273 16.92 -4.52 16.56
N GLU A 274 17.42 -4.69 15.34
CA GLU A 274 17.17 -3.74 14.24
C GLU A 274 15.67 -3.61 14.00
N SER A 275 15.19 -2.44 13.59
CA SER A 275 13.80 -2.28 13.19
C SER A 275 13.57 -2.88 11.81
N VAL A 276 12.83 -3.97 11.74
CA VAL A 276 12.54 -4.66 10.48
C VAL A 276 11.28 -4.07 9.83
N TYR A 277 11.30 -3.98 8.50
CA TYR A 277 10.21 -3.44 7.69
C TYR A 277 9.98 -4.33 6.46
N VAL A 278 8.72 -4.67 6.19
CA VAL A 278 8.35 -5.58 5.09
C VAL A 278 8.92 -5.12 3.73
N HIS A 279 8.82 -3.82 3.43
CA HIS A 279 9.24 -3.26 2.14
C HIS A 279 10.75 -3.03 2.00
N VAL A 280 11.52 -3.19 3.08
CA VAL A 280 12.99 -3.01 3.07
C VAL A 280 13.68 -4.36 3.17
N HIS A 281 13.18 -5.21 4.06
CA HIS A 281 13.86 -6.42 4.45
C HIS A 281 13.38 -7.66 3.68
N CYS A 282 12.16 -7.64 3.17
CA CYS A 282 11.67 -8.67 2.27
C CYS A 282 12.11 -8.33 0.84
N ASP A 283 12.51 -9.35 0.10
CA ASP A 283 13.07 -9.23 -1.25
C ASP A 283 11.98 -9.19 -2.33
N TRP A 284 10.70 -9.44 -1.97
CA TRP A 284 9.52 -9.39 -2.85
C TRP A 284 9.70 -10.18 -4.15
N ILE A 285 10.43 -11.30 -4.07
CA ILE A 285 10.68 -12.18 -5.19
C ILE A 285 9.38 -12.92 -5.51
N GLY A 286 8.60 -12.40 -6.45
CA GLY A 286 7.37 -13.01 -6.94
C GLY A 286 7.64 -14.22 -7.84
N SER A 287 7.95 -15.37 -7.23
CA SER A 287 7.95 -16.73 -7.80
C SER A 287 9.00 -17.08 -8.89
N PRO A 288 9.53 -18.34 -8.96
CA PRO A 288 9.40 -19.44 -8.00
C PRO A 288 10.75 -19.73 -7.31
N ALA A 289 10.82 -19.48 -6.00
CA ALA A 289 11.32 -20.52 -5.10
C ALA A 289 10.08 -21.35 -4.74
N ARG A 290 10.20 -22.68 -4.78
CA ARG A 290 9.07 -23.63 -4.81
C ARG A 290 7.93 -23.24 -3.84
N PRO A 291 6.66 -23.16 -4.30
CA PRO A 291 5.54 -22.92 -3.39
C PRO A 291 5.49 -24.04 -2.34
N GLU A 292 5.27 -23.65 -1.10
CA GLU A 292 5.13 -24.57 0.03
C GLU A 292 3.68 -24.54 0.48
N TYR A 293 3.14 -25.66 0.93
CA TYR A 293 1.72 -25.80 1.22
C TYR A 293 1.49 -26.18 2.67
N LEU A 294 0.44 -25.61 3.24
CA LEU A 294 -0.08 -25.93 4.57
C LEU A 294 -1.34 -26.77 4.45
N TYR A 295 -1.41 -27.86 5.21
CA TYR A 295 -2.54 -28.78 5.25
C TYR A 295 -2.77 -29.30 6.67
N PRO A 296 -3.99 -29.74 7.02
CA PRO A 296 -4.32 -30.25 8.35
C PRO A 296 -3.52 -31.51 8.73
#